data_AF-A0A849QRG4-F1
#
_entry.id   AF-A0A849QRG4-F1
#
_cell.length_a   1.000
_cell.length_b   1.000
_cell.length_c   1.000
_cell.angle_alpha   90.00
_cell.angle_beta   90.00
_cell.angle_gamma   90.00
#
_symmetry.space_group_name_H-M   'P 1'
#
loop_
_entity.id
_entity.type
_entity.pdbx_description
1 polymer ?
#
loop_
_entity_poly.entity_id
_entity_poly.type
_entity_poly.pdbx_seq_one_letter_code
_entity_poly.pdbx_strand_id
1 'polypeptide(L)'
;MILCECGEFIDGETFKDYIQTSVNPSTPTIGHKKCGLIFNFFDNKVPKRYSSRKELKSLSMRFAEKNNLDQNTLGKFLLEVDRLKSLGKLSDYDILLTAYRRL
;
A
#
# COMPACT_ATOMS: atom_id res chain seq x y z
N MET A 1 -0.17 9.93 -5.25
CA MET A 1 0.16 9.21 -4.00
C MET A 1 0.20 7.71 -4.30
N ILE A 2 1.34 7.05 -4.06
CA ILE A 2 1.48 5.61 -4.27
C ILE A 2 1.38 4.94 -2.91
N LEU A 3 0.50 3.94 -2.78
CA LEU A 3 0.42 3.10 -1.59
C LEU A 3 1.53 2.05 -1.68
N CYS A 4 2.52 2.17 -0.81
CA CYS A 4 3.62 1.21 -0.72
C CYS A 4 3.15 -0.07 -0.03
N GLU A 5 3.71 -1.23 -0.40
CA GLU A 5 3.46 -2.49 0.31
C GLU A 5 3.92 -2.45 1.78
N CYS A 6 4.73 -1.47 2.12
CA CYS A 6 5.18 -1.16 3.48
C CYS A 6 4.13 -0.42 4.33
N GLY A 7 2.94 -0.14 3.79
CA GLY A 7 1.88 0.57 4.51
C GLY A 7 2.10 2.09 4.61
N GLU A 8 3.07 2.65 3.88
CA GLU A 8 3.26 4.09 3.79
C GLU A 8 2.65 4.69 2.53
N PHE A 9 2.13 5.91 2.70
CA PHE A 9 1.72 6.75 1.59
C PHE A 9 2.93 7.49 1.07
N ILE A 10 3.29 7.21 -0.19
CA ILE A 10 4.39 7.89 -0.85
C ILE A 10 3.86 9.19 -1.44
N ASP A 11 4.30 10.29 -0.84
CA ASP A 11 4.10 11.65 -1.33
C ASP A 11 5.46 12.28 -1.68
N GLY A 12 6.01 11.91 -2.84
CA GLY A 12 7.30 12.43 -3.33
C GLY A 12 8.56 11.79 -2.74
N GLU A 13 8.47 10.90 -1.74
CA GLU A 13 9.60 10.15 -1.17
C GLU A 13 10.03 8.96 -2.06
N THR A 14 10.29 9.23 -3.34
CA THR A 14 10.80 8.22 -4.29
C THR A 14 12.26 8.46 -4.64
N PHE A 15 13.01 7.39 -4.86
CA PHE A 15 14.31 7.44 -5.52
C PHE A 15 14.20 6.83 -6.91
N LYS A 16 15.03 7.29 -7.85
CA LYS A 16 15.13 6.65 -9.17
C LYS A 16 16.12 5.51 -9.07
N ASP A 17 15.74 4.36 -9.60
CA ASP A 17 16.62 3.20 -9.74
C ASP A 17 16.49 2.60 -11.13
N TYR A 18 17.44 1.77 -11.51
CA TYR A 18 17.45 1.07 -12.78
C TYR A 18 17.39 -0.42 -12.52
N ILE A 19 16.27 -1.04 -12.89
CA ILE A 19 16.10 -2.49 -12.77
C ILE A 19 16.15 -3.14 -14.15
N GLN A 20 16.62 -4.37 -14.16
CA GLN A 20 16.49 -5.25 -15.31
C GLN A 20 15.03 -5.68 -15.43
N THR A 21 14.41 -5.39 -16.57
CA THR A 21 13.09 -5.90 -16.94
C THR A 21 13.18 -6.76 -18.21
N SER A 22 12.09 -7.45 -18.54
CA SER A 22 11.96 -8.23 -19.77
C SER A 22 12.16 -7.42 -21.05
N VAL A 23 11.96 -6.09 -20.98
CA VAL A 23 12.05 -5.18 -22.13
C VAL A 23 13.44 -4.53 -22.22
N ASN A 24 14.07 -4.21 -21.08
CA ASN A 24 15.38 -3.54 -21.07
C ASN A 24 16.17 -3.83 -19.77
N PRO A 25 17.48 -4.15 -19.86
CA PRO A 25 18.34 -4.34 -18.69
C PRO A 25 18.50 -3.13 -17.76
N SER A 26 18.20 -1.92 -18.22
CA SER A 26 18.28 -0.70 -17.41
C SER A 26 17.01 0.13 -17.58
N THR A 27 15.92 -0.38 -17.03
CA THR A 27 14.64 0.31 -17.08
C THR A 27 14.52 1.29 -15.92
N PRO A 28 14.28 2.60 -16.17
CA PRO A 28 14.13 3.58 -15.11
C PRO A 28 12.85 3.32 -14.33
N THR A 29 12.98 3.04 -13.05
CA THR A 29 11.88 2.83 -12.11
C THR A 29 12.02 3.77 -10.91
N ILE A 30 10.94 3.85 -10.15
CA ILE A 30 10.93 4.57 -8.88
C ILE A 30 10.88 3.55 -7.75
N GLY A 31 11.66 3.78 -6.70
CA GLY A 31 11.61 3.02 -5.46
C GLY A 31 11.19 3.90 -4.29
N HIS A 32 10.65 3.30 -3.25
CA HIS A 32 10.28 4.02 -2.04
C HIS A 32 11.50 4.26 -1.15
N LYS A 33 11.80 5.53 -0.86
CA LYS A 33 13.02 5.93 -0.16
C LYS A 33 13.13 5.39 1.28
N LYS A 34 11.99 5.16 1.96
CA LYS A 34 11.99 4.67 3.35
C LYS A 34 12.09 3.14 3.48
N CYS A 35 11.46 2.38 2.58
CA CYS A 35 11.49 0.91 2.67
C CYS A 35 12.39 0.23 1.63
N GLY A 36 12.95 0.98 0.69
CA GLY A 36 13.81 0.46 -0.38
C GLY A 36 13.08 -0.35 -1.45
N LEU A 37 11.75 -0.47 -1.38
CA LEU A 37 10.97 -1.25 -2.33
C LEU A 37 10.94 -0.56 -3.69
N ILE A 38 11.47 -1.23 -4.72
CA ILE A 38 11.48 -0.74 -6.10
C ILE A 38 10.18 -1.13 -6.80
N PHE A 39 9.46 -0.16 -7.34
CA PHE A 39 8.23 -0.40 -8.09
C PHE A 39 8.55 -0.78 -9.54
N ASN A 40 8.32 -2.03 -9.91
CA ASN A 40 8.51 -2.50 -11.28
C ASN A 40 7.24 -2.29 -12.11
N PHE A 41 7.14 -1.17 -12.83
CA PHE A 41 5.97 -0.85 -13.66
C PHE A 41 5.91 -1.58 -15.01
N PHE A 42 7.00 -2.23 -15.43
CA PHE A 42 7.12 -2.79 -16.79
C PHE A 42 6.80 -4.29 -16.86
N ASP A 43 7.24 -5.09 -15.88
CA ASP A 43 7.04 -6.55 -15.92
C ASP A 43 5.65 -7.01 -15.41
N ASN A 44 4.59 -6.22 -15.60
CA ASN A 44 3.27 -6.46 -14.99
C ASN A 44 3.32 -6.63 -13.45
N LYS A 45 4.44 -6.25 -12.81
CA LYS A 45 4.63 -6.15 -11.35
C LYS A 45 4.30 -4.75 -10.83
N VAL A 46 3.29 -4.12 -11.45
CA VAL A 46 2.66 -2.92 -10.92
C VAL A 46 2.36 -3.17 -9.44
N PRO A 47 2.60 -2.21 -8.51
CA PRO A 47 2.23 -2.37 -7.11
C PRO A 47 0.79 -2.88 -7.08
N LYS A 48 0.64 -4.12 -6.59
CA LYS A 48 -0.56 -4.91 -6.78
C LYS A 48 -1.76 -4.05 -6.48
N ARG A 49 -2.70 -3.91 -7.41
CA ARG A 49 -4.05 -3.48 -7.03
C ARG A 49 -4.48 -4.48 -5.97
N TYR A 50 -4.64 -4.06 -4.71
CA TYR A 50 -5.03 -4.92 -3.59
C TYR A 50 -6.52 -5.28 -3.74
N SER A 51 -6.88 -5.88 -4.88
CA SER A 51 -8.22 -6.31 -5.24
C SER A 51 -8.72 -7.39 -4.30
N SER A 52 -7.82 -8.14 -3.66
CA SER A 52 -8.20 -9.22 -2.74
C SER A 52 -8.32 -8.72 -1.29
N ARG A 53 -9.37 -9.16 -0.59
CA ARG A 53 -9.57 -8.86 0.86
C ARG A 53 -8.38 -9.31 1.71
N LYS A 54 -7.69 -10.39 1.32
CA LYS A 54 -6.51 -10.90 2.03
C LYS A 54 -5.33 -9.93 1.96
N GLU A 55 -5.04 -9.41 0.78
CA GLU A 55 -3.91 -8.49 0.61
C GLU A 55 -4.20 -7.14 1.27
N LEU A 56 -5.44 -6.65 1.21
CA LEU A 56 -5.84 -5.43 1.92
C LEU A 56 -5.69 -5.58 3.44
N LYS A 57 -6.02 -6.74 4.02
CA LYS A 57 -5.81 -7.01 5.46
C LYS A 57 -4.34 -7.01 5.84
N SER A 58 -3.48 -7.66 5.04
CA SER A 58 -2.03 -7.64 5.25
C SER A 58 -1.48 -6.22 5.24
N LEU A 59 -1.95 -5.41 4.27
CA LEU A 59 -1.58 -4.00 4.18
C LEU A 59 -2.10 -3.17 5.35
N SER A 60 -3.33 -3.44 5.80
CA SER A 60 -3.94 -2.79 6.97
C SER A 60 -3.16 -3.07 8.25
N MET A 61 -2.68 -4.30 8.42
CA MET A 61 -1.82 -4.66 9.56
C MET A 61 -0.51 -3.88 9.53
N ARG A 62 0.18 -3.84 8.38
CA ARG A 62 1.42 -3.06 8.22
C ARG A 62 1.20 -1.57 8.44
N PHE A 63 0.07 -1.04 7.94
CA PHE A 63 -0.35 0.34 8.16
C PHE A 63 -0.56 0.62 9.65
N ALA A 64 -1.23 -0.29 10.35
CA ALA A 64 -1.50 -0.15 11.77
C ALA A 64 -0.24 -0.21 12.64
N GLU A 65 0.68 -1.13 12.33
CA GLU A 65 1.99 -1.23 12.97
C GLU A 65 2.78 0.07 12.79
N LYS A 66 2.82 0.62 11.57
CA LYS A 66 3.47 1.91 11.26
C LYS A 66 2.89 3.08 12.05
N ASN A 67 1.58 3.10 12.26
CA ASN A 67 0.89 4.16 12.99
C ASN A 67 0.78 3.88 14.50
N ASN A 68 1.44 2.84 15.01
CA ASN A 68 1.41 2.42 16.42
C ASN A 68 -0.02 2.30 17.00
N LEU A 69 -0.95 1.75 16.21
CA LEU A 69 -2.30 1.48 16.69
C LEU A 69 -2.27 0.43 17.81
N ASP A 70 -2.92 0.75 18.93
CA ASP A 70 -3.08 -0.19 20.04
C ASP A 70 -4.00 -1.36 19.65
N GLN A 71 -3.94 -2.47 20.37
CA GLN A 71 -4.72 -3.66 20.01
C GLN A 71 -6.24 -3.41 19.98
N ASN A 72 -6.74 -2.47 20.78
CA ASN A 72 -8.17 -2.17 20.85
C ASN A 72 -8.63 -1.33 19.64
N THR A 73 -7.81 -0.37 19.20
CA THR A 73 -8.07 0.37 17.95
C THR A 73 -7.77 -0.45 16.71
N LEU A 74 -6.78 -1.35 16.74
CA LEU A 74 -6.48 -2.27 15.63
C LEU A 74 -7.70 -3.11 15.25
N GLY A 75 -8.40 -3.66 16.24
CA GLY A 75 -9.63 -4.44 15.99
C GLY A 75 -10.71 -3.61 15.31
N LYS A 76 -10.95 -2.38 15.80
CA LYS A 76 -11.90 -1.44 15.20
C LYS A 76 -11.50 -1.04 13.78
N PHE A 77 -10.21 -0.81 13.56
CA PHE A 77 -9.65 -0.42 12.27
C PHE A 77 -9.87 -1.51 11.22
N LEU A 78 -9.52 -2.76 11.54
CA LEU A 78 -9.68 -3.89 10.62
C LEU A 78 -11.16 -4.14 10.27
N LEU A 79 -12.07 -3.99 11.25
CA LEU A 79 -13.51 -4.08 11.01
C LEU A 79 -14.00 -3.00 10.04
N GLU A 80 -13.53 -1.76 10.22
CA GLU A 80 -13.96 -0.65 9.37
C GLU A 80 -13.37 -0.74 7.96
N VAL A 81 -12.14 -1.25 7.83
CA VAL A 81 -11.55 -1.61 6.53
C VAL A 81 -12.41 -2.66 5.81
N ASP A 82 -12.81 -3.73 6.49
CA ASP A 82 -13.67 -4.78 5.91
C ASP A 82 -15.04 -4.22 5.50
N ARG A 83 -15.61 -3.32 6.30
CA ARG A 83 -16.87 -2.64 6.02
C ARG A 83 -16.78 -1.76 4.77
N LEU A 84 -15.74 -0.93 4.67
CA LEU A 84 -15.50 -0.04 3.54
C LEU A 84 -15.17 -0.82 2.25
N LYS A 85 -14.43 -1.93 2.35
CA LYS A 85 -14.17 -2.80 1.19
C LYS A 85 -15.45 -3.49 0.71
N SER A 86 -16.34 -3.88 1.62
CA SER A 86 -17.63 -4.49 1.26
C SER A 86 -18.60 -3.53 0.57
N LEU A 87 -18.45 -2.22 0.78
CA LEU A 87 -19.22 -1.19 0.08
C LEU A 87 -18.77 -0.99 -1.37
N GLY A 88 -17.57 -1.44 -1.75
CA GLY A 88 -17.07 -1.49 -3.13
C GLY A 88 -16.87 -0.14 -3.83
N LYS A 89 -17.05 0.99 -3.13
CA LYS A 89 -17.00 2.34 -3.71
C LYS A 89 -15.62 3.02 -3.67
N LEU A 90 -14.70 2.51 -2.85
CA LEU A 90 -13.46 3.21 -2.50
C LEU A 90 -12.23 2.43 -2.97
N SER A 91 -11.17 3.16 -3.32
CA SER A 91 -9.85 2.58 -3.58
C SER A 91 -9.24 2.05 -2.27
N ASP A 92 -8.28 1.12 -2.35
CA ASP A 92 -7.60 0.58 -1.15
C ASP A 92 -6.94 1.69 -0.32
N TYR A 93 -6.43 2.72 -0.99
CA TYR A 93 -5.93 3.95 -0.37
C TYR A 93 -7.03 4.66 0.44
N ASP A 94 -8.16 4.95 -0.20
CA ASP A 94 -9.27 5.67 0.46
C ASP A 94 -9.86 4.86 1.61
N ILE A 95 -9.89 3.53 1.48
CA ILE A 95 -10.37 2.63 2.53
C ILE A 95 -9.50 2.77 3.78
N LEU A 96 -8.17 2.64 3.64
CA LEU A 96 -7.26 2.73 4.79
C LEU A 96 -7.30 4.11 5.44
N LEU A 97 -7.28 5.17 4.64
CA LEU A 97 -7.31 6.54 5.14
C LEU A 97 -8.66 6.85 5.83
N THR A 98 -9.77 6.43 5.24
CA THR A 98 -11.11 6.65 5.80
C THR A 98 -11.32 5.82 7.06
N ALA A 99 -10.88 4.56 7.08
CA ALA A 99 -10.93 3.72 8.27
C ALA A 99 -10.10 4.33 9.40
N TYR A 100 -8.90 4.84 9.10
CA TYR A 100 -8.03 5.47 10.09
C TYR A 100 -8.62 6.76 10.66
N ARG A 101 -9.25 7.60 9.82
CA ARG A 101 -9.95 8.82 10.27
C ARG A 101 -11.20 8.57 11.10
N ARG A 102 -11.73 7.33 11.09
CA ARG A 102 -12.94 6.92 11.81
C ARG A 102 -12.63 6.18 13.13
N LEU A 103 -11.35 5.98 13.44
CA LEU A 103 -10.89 5.50 14.75
C LEU A 103 -11.04 6.59 15.81
#